data_AF-A0AB33UF65-F1
#
_entry.id   AF-A0AB33UF65-F1
#
_cell.length_a   1.000
_cell.length_b   1.000
_cell.length_c   1.000
_cell.angle_alpha   90.00
_cell.angle_beta   90.00
_cell.angle_gamma   90.00
#
_symmetry.space_group_name_H-M   'P 1'
#
loop_
_entity.id
_entity.type
_entity.pdbx_description
1 polymer ?
#
loop_
_entity_poly.entity_id
_entity_poly.type
_entity_poly.pdbx_seq_one_letter_code
_entity_poly.pdbx_strand_id
1 'polypeptide(L)'
;MKKKILATIMLSTVVLSNANYVAVISANDVDSQIAAKNQQISELTAQQAEAQQQVDAIQGQVDAIVSEQAKLTEENTRLEAESQTLAADIERLSADIVSRDGALKEQARSAQVDGSASSYINTILDSKSIVDAVSRVNAMREIVLANNRMLEQQKADKEAIVEKQKANQEAITTLAANRQKLEDDAQVLQVRQAELEAAKLNLAVQKATAEDEKNSLLAQKAAAEEAARQAAARQAEYQAQQAALAQQQVASVSAPVVSTPVETTVTETVAAPTQTVSQSTPTVSTPTTSTSSGSGSSAAANNARYDASSYPVGECTWGVKSQLSWVGPYWGDAKQWLASARAEGFSTGSTPQVGAIAVWTGGYYGHVAVVTAVQSSTSIQVVESNYKGRRYIGNHRGGYFNPTTTSEGAVYYIYPPY
;
A
#
# COMPACT_ATOMS: atom_id res chain seq x y z
N MET A 1 5.37 20.12 4.55
CA MET A 1 6.13 20.89 5.57
C MET A 1 6.03 20.15 6.89
N LYS A 2 7.13 19.54 7.34
CA LYS A 2 7.17 18.66 8.52
C LYS A 2 7.15 19.51 9.81
N LYS A 3 5.99 19.62 10.46
CA LYS A 3 5.93 20.18 11.83
C LYS A 3 6.41 19.10 12.79
N LYS A 4 7.72 19.10 13.06
CA LYS A 4 8.32 18.35 14.16
C LYS A 4 7.77 18.93 15.46
N ILE A 5 6.74 18.30 16.02
CA ILE A 5 6.34 18.54 17.41
C ILE A 5 7.42 17.83 18.25
N LEU A 6 8.45 18.58 18.62
CA LEU A 6 9.40 18.16 19.64
C LEU A 6 8.61 18.03 20.96
N ALA A 7 8.32 16.79 21.35
CA ALA A 7 7.89 16.44 22.69
C ALA A 7 9.08 16.61 23.64
N THR A 8 9.28 17.83 24.11
CA THR A 8 10.24 18.13 25.18
C THR A 8 9.67 17.58 26.47
N ILE A 9 10.17 16.42 26.89
CA ILE A 9 9.95 15.83 28.21
C ILE A 9 10.57 16.78 29.25
N MET A 10 9.78 17.71 29.79
CA MET A 10 10.13 18.46 30.99
C MET A 10 9.69 17.64 32.20
N LEU A 11 10.45 16.59 32.49
CA LEU A 11 10.38 15.92 33.79
C LEU A 11 11.16 16.79 34.78
N SER A 12 10.62 17.96 35.12
CA SER A 12 11.17 18.79 36.20
C SER A 12 10.79 18.15 37.53
N THR A 13 11.64 17.23 37.98
CA THR A 13 11.71 16.76 39.37
C THR A 13 12.00 17.96 40.27
N VAL A 14 10.95 18.58 40.82
CA VAL A 14 11.12 19.51 41.92
C VAL A 14 11.28 18.69 43.20
N VAL A 15 12.53 18.41 43.55
CA VAL A 15 12.89 17.92 44.89
C VAL A 15 12.77 19.11 45.84
N LEU A 16 11.61 19.29 46.48
CA LEU A 16 11.49 20.20 47.62
C LEU A 16 11.95 19.46 48.89
N SER A 17 13.20 19.69 49.26
CA SER A 17 13.72 19.39 50.58
C SER A 17 12.97 20.20 51.64
N ASN A 18 12.22 19.51 52.52
CA ASN A 18 11.65 20.09 53.73
C ASN A 18 12.79 20.52 54.67
N ALA A 19 13.13 21.81 54.67
CA ALA A 19 13.99 22.39 55.70
C ALA A 19 13.16 22.65 56.96
N ASN A 20 13.26 21.76 57.95
CA ASN A 20 12.73 21.98 59.29
C ASN A 20 13.51 23.13 59.97
N TYR A 21 12.97 24.35 59.93
CA TYR A 21 13.44 25.45 60.77
C TYR A 21 12.78 25.35 62.14
N VAL A 22 13.52 24.86 63.13
CA VAL A 22 13.17 25.00 64.55
C VAL A 22 13.74 26.34 65.01
N ALA A 23 12.90 27.38 65.05
CA ALA A 23 13.23 28.63 65.71
C ALA A 23 12.66 28.61 67.15
N VAL A 24 13.53 28.82 68.13
CA VAL A 24 13.19 28.96 69.54
C VAL A 24 12.51 30.31 69.76
N ILE A 25 11.37 30.28 70.46
CA ILE A 25 10.38 31.37 70.58
C ILE A 25 10.44 32.03 71.97
N SER A 26 10.41 33.37 72.02
CA SER A 26 10.14 34.14 73.25
C SER A 26 9.31 35.40 72.99
N ALA A 27 8.08 35.41 73.52
CA ALA A 27 7.11 36.48 73.85
C ALA A 27 6.88 37.74 72.95
N ASN A 28 7.79 38.17 72.07
CA ASN A 28 7.52 39.20 71.02
C ASN A 28 7.05 38.54 69.70
N ASP A 29 6.31 37.45 69.86
CA ASP A 29 6.54 36.26 69.03
C ASP A 29 5.30 35.83 68.25
N VAL A 30 4.11 36.28 68.68
CA VAL A 30 2.84 35.98 68.02
C VAL A 30 2.74 36.68 66.66
N ASP A 31 3.10 37.96 66.55
CA ASP A 31 3.07 38.69 65.27
C ASP A 31 4.10 38.12 64.28
N SER A 32 5.27 37.69 64.76
CA SER A 32 6.30 37.04 63.93
C SER A 32 5.86 35.63 63.50
N GLN A 33 5.23 34.85 64.39
CA GLN A 33 4.61 33.57 64.04
C GLN A 33 3.46 33.75 63.04
N ILE A 34 2.61 34.77 63.19
CA ILE A 34 1.53 35.09 62.25
C ILE A 34 2.12 35.48 60.89
N ALA A 35 3.15 36.33 60.85
CA ALA A 35 3.83 36.68 59.61
C ALA A 35 4.45 35.45 58.92
N ALA A 36 5.10 34.56 59.68
CA ALA A 36 5.65 33.31 59.16
C ALA A 36 4.56 32.36 58.64
N LYS A 37 3.42 32.24 59.35
CA LYS A 37 2.27 31.44 58.92
C LYS A 37 1.60 32.04 57.68
N ASN A 38 1.48 33.35 57.59
CA ASN A 38 0.96 34.04 56.40
C ASN A 38 1.88 33.81 55.19
N GLN A 39 3.20 33.83 55.37
CA GLN A 39 4.15 33.48 54.33
C GLN A 39 3.97 32.01 53.88
N GLN A 40 3.89 31.07 54.83
CA GLN A 40 3.62 29.65 54.52
C GLN A 40 2.31 29.46 53.75
N ILE A 41 1.24 30.15 54.13
CA ILE A 41 -0.05 30.12 53.43
C ILE A 41 0.08 30.66 52.01
N SER A 42 0.80 31.77 51.82
CA SER A 42 1.04 32.36 50.50
C SER A 42 1.81 31.41 49.59
N GLU A 43 2.85 30.75 50.11
CA GLU A 43 3.66 29.77 49.38
C GLU A 43 2.81 28.54 48.99
N LEU A 44 2.02 27.99 49.92
CA LEU A 44 1.12 26.87 49.63
C LEU A 44 0.04 27.23 48.60
N THR A 45 -0.51 28.44 48.68
CA THR A 45 -1.49 28.94 47.71
C THR A 45 -0.87 29.04 46.32
N ALA A 46 0.37 29.52 46.22
CA ALA A 46 1.11 29.57 44.95
C ALA A 46 1.36 28.16 44.40
N GLN A 47 1.76 27.20 45.24
CA GLN A 47 1.98 25.81 44.84
C GLN A 47 0.70 25.11 44.36
N GLN A 48 -0.44 25.38 45.02
CA GLN A 48 -1.74 24.86 44.58
C GLN A 48 -2.15 25.44 43.23
N ALA A 49 -1.90 26.74 43.00
CA ALA A 49 -2.18 27.38 41.72
C ALA A 49 -1.31 26.80 40.59
N GLU A 50 -0.02 26.57 40.84
CA GLU A 50 0.89 25.94 39.88
C GLU A 50 0.47 24.50 39.55
N ALA A 51 0.14 23.70 40.57
CA ALA A 51 -0.35 22.33 40.38
C ALA A 51 -1.68 22.30 39.59
N GLN A 52 -2.57 23.26 39.83
CA GLN A 52 -3.81 23.40 39.05
C GLN A 52 -3.52 23.75 37.59
N GLN A 53 -2.60 24.70 37.34
CA GLN A 53 -2.19 25.05 35.98
C GLN A 53 -1.59 23.86 35.21
N GLN A 54 -0.83 22.99 35.89
CA GLN A 54 -0.31 21.77 35.27
C GLN A 54 -1.44 20.81 34.88
N VAL A 55 -2.43 20.60 35.75
CA VAL A 55 -3.61 19.79 35.43
C VAL A 55 -4.36 20.36 34.23
N ASP A 56 -4.62 21.66 34.22
CA ASP A 56 -5.37 22.32 33.16
C ASP A 56 -4.61 22.26 31.82
N ALA A 57 -3.28 22.43 31.85
CA ALA A 57 -2.44 22.33 30.66
C ALA A 57 -2.44 20.92 30.06
N ILE A 58 -2.29 19.87 30.89
CA ILE A 58 -2.30 18.48 30.40
C ILE A 58 -3.72 18.10 29.93
N GLN A 59 -4.77 18.52 30.65
CA GLN A 59 -6.15 18.30 30.24
C GLN A 59 -6.42 18.94 28.87
N GLY A 60 -5.97 20.18 28.64
CA GLY A 60 -6.10 20.84 27.34
C GLY A 60 -5.36 20.10 26.21
N GLN A 61 -4.22 19.47 26.49
CA GLN A 61 -3.53 18.61 25.51
C GLN A 61 -4.30 17.32 25.22
N VAL A 62 -4.87 16.68 26.24
CA VAL A 62 -5.74 15.50 26.08
C VAL A 62 -6.94 15.85 25.20
N ASP A 63 -7.63 16.96 25.50
CA ASP A 63 -8.81 17.39 24.76
C ASP A 63 -8.48 17.73 23.29
N ALA A 64 -7.31 18.36 23.06
CA ALA A 64 -6.83 18.65 21.71
C ALA A 64 -6.56 17.37 20.90
N ILE A 65 -5.93 16.35 21.50
CA ILE A 65 -5.67 15.05 20.85
C ILE A 65 -6.99 14.34 20.53
N VAL A 66 -7.92 14.30 21.48
CA VAL A 66 -9.23 13.67 21.27
C VAL A 66 -10.03 14.38 20.17
N SER A 67 -10.00 15.72 20.13
CA SER A 67 -10.65 16.49 19.07
C SER A 67 -10.04 16.22 17.70
N GLU A 68 -8.72 16.11 17.62
CA GLU A 68 -8.00 15.79 16.40
C GLU A 68 -8.30 14.36 15.91
N GLN A 69 -8.33 13.37 16.80
CA GLN A 69 -8.72 11.99 16.47
C GLN A 69 -10.14 11.92 15.90
N ALA A 70 -11.08 12.68 16.47
CA ALA A 70 -12.45 12.75 15.95
C ALA A 70 -12.48 13.33 14.51
N LYS A 71 -11.76 14.43 14.25
CA LYS A 71 -11.67 15.04 12.92
C LYS A 71 -11.04 14.09 11.89
N LEU A 72 -9.94 13.43 12.24
CA LEU A 72 -9.28 12.47 11.35
C LEU A 72 -10.16 11.25 11.06
N THR A 73 -10.96 10.80 12.04
CA THR A 73 -11.92 9.70 11.85
C THR A 73 -13.03 10.09 10.87
N GLU A 74 -13.58 11.30 11.00
CA GLU A 74 -14.58 11.83 10.06
C GLU A 74 -13.99 12.01 8.66
N GLU A 75 -12.79 12.58 8.56
CA GLU A 75 -12.09 12.73 7.28
C GLU A 75 -11.80 11.38 6.62
N ASN A 76 -11.37 10.37 7.38
CA ASN A 76 -11.14 9.02 6.87
C ASN A 76 -12.43 8.41 6.31
N THR A 77 -13.55 8.56 7.02
CA THR A 77 -14.86 8.09 6.55
C THR A 77 -15.24 8.75 5.23
N ARG A 78 -15.00 10.08 5.12
CA ARG A 78 -15.23 10.83 3.88
C ARG A 78 -14.33 10.35 2.73
N LEU A 79 -13.03 10.20 2.99
CA LEU A 79 -12.05 9.75 1.98
C LEU A 79 -12.32 8.32 1.51
N GLU A 80 -12.79 7.43 2.39
CA GLU A 80 -13.20 6.08 2.02
C GLU A 80 -14.42 6.10 1.08
N ALA A 81 -15.44 6.93 1.38
CA ALA A 81 -16.61 7.08 0.53
C ALA A 81 -16.27 7.74 -0.83
N GLU A 82 -15.39 8.74 -0.81
CA GLU A 82 -14.88 9.39 -2.02
C GLU A 82 -14.09 8.39 -2.90
N SER A 83 -13.21 7.59 -2.30
CA SER A 83 -12.44 6.57 -3.00
C SER A 83 -13.35 5.52 -3.67
N GLN A 84 -14.40 5.07 -2.98
CA GLN A 84 -15.38 4.15 -3.55
C GLN A 84 -16.14 4.76 -4.73
N THR A 85 -16.54 6.03 -4.60
CA THR A 85 -17.22 6.77 -5.67
C THR A 85 -16.31 6.94 -6.89
N LEU A 86 -15.05 7.33 -6.67
CA LEU A 86 -14.06 7.49 -7.73
C LEU A 86 -13.78 6.16 -8.43
N ALA A 87 -13.66 5.05 -7.68
CA ALA A 87 -13.48 3.72 -8.25
C ALA A 87 -14.67 3.32 -9.16
N ALA A 88 -15.90 3.53 -8.71
CA ALA A 88 -17.10 3.25 -9.50
C ALA A 88 -17.19 4.12 -10.76
N ASP A 89 -16.85 5.40 -10.67
CA ASP A 89 -16.81 6.31 -11.83
C ASP A 89 -15.73 5.90 -12.84
N ILE A 90 -14.54 5.49 -12.37
CA ILE A 90 -13.46 5.00 -13.24
C ILE A 90 -13.92 3.73 -13.97
N GLU A 91 -14.59 2.80 -13.28
CA GLU A 91 -15.11 1.58 -13.88
C GLU A 91 -16.15 1.89 -14.97
N ARG A 92 -17.11 2.76 -14.66
CA ARG A 92 -18.14 3.20 -15.62
C ARG A 92 -17.52 3.87 -16.84
N LEU A 93 -16.64 4.86 -16.64
CA LEU A 93 -15.97 5.57 -17.74
C LEU A 93 -15.11 4.60 -18.57
N SER A 94 -14.45 3.63 -17.93
CA SER A 94 -13.66 2.62 -18.63
C SER A 94 -14.55 1.75 -19.53
N ALA A 95 -15.70 1.31 -19.03
CA ALA A 95 -16.68 0.56 -19.81
C ALA A 95 -17.23 1.38 -20.99
N ASP A 96 -17.57 2.65 -20.76
CA ASP A 96 -18.05 3.58 -21.79
C ASP A 96 -16.98 3.79 -22.87
N ILE A 97 -15.71 3.99 -22.48
CA ILE A 97 -14.58 4.14 -23.41
C ILE A 97 -14.38 2.89 -24.26
N VAL A 98 -14.44 1.69 -23.68
CA VAL A 98 -14.27 0.44 -24.42
C VAL A 98 -15.41 0.23 -25.41
N SER A 99 -16.66 0.45 -24.98
CA SER A 99 -17.84 0.37 -25.83
C SER A 99 -17.75 1.36 -27.00
N ARG A 100 -17.40 2.62 -26.71
CA ARG A 100 -17.25 3.68 -27.69
C ARG A 100 -16.08 3.43 -28.65
N ASP A 101 -14.96 2.89 -28.17
CA ASP A 101 -13.81 2.51 -29.00
C ASP A 101 -14.18 1.42 -30.02
N GLY A 102 -14.93 0.41 -29.58
CA GLY A 102 -15.43 -0.65 -30.46
C GLY A 102 -16.34 -0.12 -31.55
N ALA A 103 -17.30 0.73 -31.20
CA ALA A 103 -18.21 1.34 -32.16
C ALA A 103 -17.50 2.32 -33.12
N LEU A 104 -16.53 3.12 -32.64
CA LEU A 104 -15.69 3.98 -33.49
C LEU A 104 -14.85 3.15 -34.48
N LYS A 105 -14.29 2.02 -34.06
CA LYS A 105 -13.53 1.11 -34.93
C LYS A 105 -14.41 0.48 -36.00
N GLU A 106 -15.62 0.05 -35.64
CA GLU A 106 -16.57 -0.52 -36.59
C GLU A 106 -17.04 0.53 -37.60
N GLN A 107 -17.33 1.75 -37.16
CA GLN A 107 -17.64 2.88 -38.06
C GLN A 107 -16.48 3.24 -38.99
N ALA A 108 -15.24 3.26 -38.48
CA ALA A 108 -14.06 3.51 -39.29
C ALA A 108 -13.85 2.38 -40.33
N ARG A 109 -14.05 1.13 -39.92
CA ARG A 109 -13.95 -0.04 -40.79
C ARG A 109 -15.04 -0.02 -41.86
N SER A 110 -16.30 0.25 -41.53
CA SER A 110 -17.38 0.32 -42.53
C SER A 110 -17.13 1.45 -43.53
N ALA A 111 -16.74 2.64 -43.05
CA ALA A 111 -16.37 3.75 -43.93
C ALA A 111 -15.18 3.43 -44.85
N GLN A 112 -14.24 2.58 -44.42
CA GLN A 112 -13.05 2.21 -45.17
C GLN A 112 -13.25 0.98 -46.09
N VAL A 113 -14.00 -0.04 -45.65
CA VAL A 113 -14.22 -1.33 -46.34
C VAL A 113 -15.38 -1.25 -47.33
N ASP A 114 -16.45 -0.51 -47.03
CA ASP A 114 -17.48 -0.17 -48.03
C ASP A 114 -16.98 0.85 -49.06
N GLY A 115 -15.71 1.24 -48.97
CA GLY A 115 -14.86 1.25 -50.16
C GLY A 115 -15.28 2.18 -51.29
N SER A 116 -15.63 3.42 -50.97
CA SER A 116 -14.95 4.61 -51.52
C SER A 116 -15.72 5.86 -51.12
N ALA A 117 -15.01 6.99 -51.05
CA ALA A 117 -15.66 8.30 -51.17
C ALA A 117 -16.68 8.28 -52.33
N SER A 118 -16.42 7.52 -53.39
CA SER A 118 -17.33 7.28 -54.52
C SER A 118 -18.63 6.53 -54.17
N SER A 119 -18.72 5.66 -53.16
CA SER A 119 -19.98 5.00 -52.77
C SER A 119 -20.93 5.94 -52.03
N TYR A 120 -20.40 6.75 -51.10
CA TYR A 120 -21.17 7.81 -50.42
C TYR A 120 -21.48 8.98 -51.39
N ILE A 121 -20.53 9.34 -52.26
CA ILE A 121 -20.75 10.33 -53.33
C ILE A 121 -21.76 9.80 -54.36
N ASN A 122 -21.72 8.51 -54.73
CA ASN A 122 -22.72 7.87 -55.60
C ASN A 122 -24.08 7.78 -54.92
N THR A 123 -24.15 7.59 -53.61
CA THR A 123 -25.43 7.61 -52.88
C THR A 123 -26.12 8.97 -52.94
N ILE A 124 -25.34 10.06 -53.05
CA ILE A 124 -25.85 11.42 -53.30
C ILE A 124 -26.13 11.64 -54.79
N LEU A 125 -25.26 11.17 -55.69
CA LEU A 125 -25.40 11.32 -57.15
C LEU A 125 -26.54 10.48 -57.76
N ASP A 126 -26.84 9.30 -57.21
CA ASP A 126 -27.94 8.40 -57.60
C ASP A 126 -29.28 8.80 -56.94
N SER A 127 -29.34 9.97 -56.30
CA SER A 127 -30.58 10.46 -55.70
C SER A 127 -31.64 10.75 -56.77
N LYS A 128 -32.90 10.37 -56.51
CA LYS A 128 -33.97 10.44 -57.52
C LYS A 128 -34.51 11.87 -57.74
N SER A 129 -34.06 12.84 -56.92
CA SER A 129 -34.42 14.25 -57.02
C SER A 129 -33.46 15.14 -56.20
N ILE A 130 -33.43 16.45 -56.49
CA ILE A 130 -32.66 17.45 -55.72
C ILE A 130 -33.05 17.44 -54.23
N VAL A 131 -34.32 17.19 -53.90
CA VAL A 131 -34.83 17.12 -52.51
C VAL A 131 -34.32 15.87 -51.78
N ASP A 132 -34.22 14.74 -52.49
CA ASP A 132 -33.62 13.49 -51.97
C ASP A 132 -32.10 13.68 -51.73
N ALA A 133 -31.40 14.33 -52.67
CA ALA A 133 -29.98 14.67 -52.53
C ALA A 133 -29.69 15.51 -51.27
N VAL A 134 -30.46 16.58 -51.05
CA VAL A 134 -30.32 17.49 -49.89
C VAL A 134 -30.60 16.75 -48.58
N SER A 135 -31.61 15.87 -48.55
CA SER A 135 -31.95 15.08 -47.36
C SER A 135 -30.82 14.11 -47.00
N ARG A 136 -30.20 13.46 -48.00
CA ARG A 136 -29.03 12.59 -47.81
C ARG A 136 -27.79 13.35 -47.35
N VAL A 137 -27.54 14.55 -47.88
CA VAL A 137 -26.44 15.42 -47.42
C VAL A 137 -26.64 15.85 -45.96
N ASN A 138 -27.86 16.23 -45.57
CA ASN A 138 -28.16 16.56 -44.17
C ASN A 138 -27.99 15.35 -43.24
N ALA A 139 -28.44 14.16 -43.66
CA ALA A 139 -28.22 12.92 -42.90
C ALA A 139 -26.72 12.58 -42.75
N MET A 140 -25.92 12.74 -43.81
CA MET A 140 -24.47 12.55 -43.74
C MET A 140 -23.78 13.56 -42.82
N ARG A 141 -24.22 14.82 -42.85
CA ARG A 141 -23.73 15.86 -41.92
C ARG A 141 -24.03 15.47 -40.47
N GLU A 142 -25.23 15.00 -40.17
CA GLU A 142 -25.59 14.54 -38.82
C GLU A 142 -24.75 13.34 -38.37
N ILE A 143 -24.47 12.38 -39.26
CA ILE A 143 -23.59 11.23 -38.96
C ILE A 143 -22.16 11.71 -38.64
N VAL A 144 -21.61 12.63 -39.44
CA VAL A 144 -20.26 13.18 -39.19
C VAL A 144 -20.22 13.96 -37.88
N LEU A 145 -21.26 14.75 -37.58
CA LEU A 145 -21.37 15.47 -36.31
C LEU A 145 -21.46 14.52 -35.11
N ALA A 146 -22.22 13.42 -35.23
CA ALA A 146 -22.32 12.40 -34.19
C ALA A 146 -20.97 11.69 -33.95
N ASN A 147 -20.24 11.34 -35.02
CA ASN A 147 -18.94 10.70 -34.91
C ASN A 147 -17.88 11.63 -34.29
N ASN A 148 -17.88 12.91 -34.66
CA ASN A 148 -17.00 13.90 -34.03
C ASN A 148 -17.34 14.10 -32.56
N ARG A 149 -18.62 14.19 -32.18
CA ARG A 149 -19.04 14.22 -30.76
C ARG A 149 -18.57 12.99 -30.00
N MET A 150 -18.65 11.82 -30.62
CA MET A 150 -18.21 10.56 -30.02
C MET A 150 -16.68 10.54 -29.79
N LEU A 151 -15.89 11.06 -30.72
CA LEU A 151 -14.43 11.22 -30.56
C LEU A 151 -14.08 12.23 -29.46
N GLU A 152 -14.75 13.38 -29.41
CA GLU A 152 -14.53 14.37 -28.35
C GLU A 152 -14.91 13.82 -26.98
N GLN A 153 -16.04 13.11 -26.87
CA GLN A 153 -16.42 12.42 -25.63
C GLN A 153 -15.40 11.36 -25.24
N GLN A 154 -14.86 10.61 -26.21
CA GLN A 154 -13.82 9.61 -25.98
C GLN A 154 -12.54 10.24 -25.40
N LYS A 155 -12.17 11.42 -25.88
CA LYS A 155 -11.02 12.17 -25.37
C LYS A 155 -11.29 12.68 -23.95
N ALA A 156 -12.45 13.32 -23.74
CA ALA A 156 -12.85 13.85 -22.44
C ALA A 156 -12.92 12.77 -21.36
N ASP A 157 -13.50 11.61 -21.65
CA ASP A 157 -13.61 10.51 -20.68
C ASP A 157 -12.23 9.92 -20.34
N LYS A 158 -11.31 9.84 -21.32
CA LYS A 158 -9.92 9.40 -21.07
C LYS A 158 -9.17 10.36 -20.15
N GLU A 159 -9.30 11.67 -20.38
CA GLU A 159 -8.73 12.70 -19.50
C GLU A 159 -9.34 12.62 -18.09
N ALA A 160 -10.67 12.43 -18.00
CA ALA A 160 -11.37 12.31 -16.73
C ALA A 160 -10.93 11.08 -15.91
N ILE A 161 -10.63 9.94 -16.56
CA ILE A 161 -10.08 8.77 -15.86
C ILE A 161 -8.73 9.09 -15.21
N VAL A 162 -7.83 9.77 -15.91
CA VAL A 162 -6.49 10.09 -15.38
C VAL A 162 -6.61 10.99 -14.15
N GLU A 163 -7.44 12.02 -14.21
CA GLU A 163 -7.68 12.91 -13.07
C GLU A 163 -8.35 12.17 -11.89
N LYS A 164 -9.33 11.31 -12.15
CA LYS A 164 -9.98 10.52 -11.10
C LYS A 164 -9.04 9.48 -10.48
N GLN A 165 -8.16 8.87 -11.25
CA GLN A 165 -7.12 7.97 -10.74
C GLN A 165 -6.14 8.71 -9.81
N LYS A 166 -5.73 9.91 -10.21
CA LYS A 166 -4.86 10.77 -9.38
C LYS A 166 -5.56 11.16 -8.07
N ALA A 167 -6.79 11.65 -8.14
CA ALA A 167 -7.58 12.00 -6.95
C ALA A 167 -7.76 10.79 -6.02
N ASN A 168 -8.02 9.60 -6.57
CA ASN A 168 -8.17 8.38 -5.78
C ASN A 168 -6.84 7.97 -5.12
N GLN A 169 -5.71 8.10 -5.82
CA GLN A 169 -4.38 7.83 -5.25
C GLN A 169 -4.03 8.81 -4.11
N GLU A 170 -4.37 10.09 -4.27
CA GLU A 170 -4.20 11.11 -3.23
C GLU A 170 -5.08 10.80 -2.00
N ALA A 171 -6.34 10.39 -2.22
CA ALA A 171 -7.25 9.99 -1.15
C ALA A 171 -6.72 8.78 -0.37
N ILE A 172 -6.25 7.72 -1.06
CA ILE A 172 -5.66 6.53 -0.43
C ILE A 172 -4.39 6.88 0.36
N THR A 173 -3.53 7.73 -0.20
CA THR A 173 -2.29 8.16 0.47
C THR A 173 -2.59 8.96 1.73
N THR A 174 -3.56 9.87 1.65
CA THR A 174 -4.01 10.67 2.80
C THR A 174 -4.66 9.79 3.86
N LEU A 175 -5.49 8.83 3.48
CA LEU A 175 -6.12 7.87 4.38
C LEU A 175 -5.06 7.06 5.15
N ALA A 176 -4.01 6.57 4.47
CA ALA A 176 -2.92 5.84 5.10
C ALA A 176 -2.16 6.74 6.11
N ALA A 177 -1.87 7.99 5.73
CA ALA A 177 -1.22 8.94 6.62
C ALA A 177 -2.08 9.28 7.85
N ASN A 178 -3.39 9.47 7.68
CA ASN A 178 -4.33 9.75 8.76
C ASN A 178 -4.46 8.55 9.70
N ARG A 179 -4.51 7.31 9.19
CA ARG A 179 -4.52 6.09 10.02
C ARG A 179 -3.25 5.96 10.84
N GLN A 180 -2.09 6.23 10.23
CA GLN A 180 -0.83 6.24 10.98
C GLN A 180 -0.84 7.30 12.08
N LYS A 181 -1.33 8.51 11.76
CA LYS A 181 -1.46 9.59 12.73
C LYS A 181 -2.41 9.24 13.89
N LEU A 182 -3.52 8.56 13.61
CA LEU A 182 -4.45 8.09 14.65
C LEU A 182 -3.77 7.10 15.62
N GLU A 183 -2.95 6.18 15.11
CA GLU A 183 -2.17 5.25 15.93
C GLU A 183 -1.12 5.98 16.78
N ASP A 184 -0.40 6.93 16.19
CA ASP A 184 0.58 7.76 16.90
C ASP A 184 -0.10 8.59 18.00
N ASP A 185 -1.21 9.26 17.67
CA ASP A 185 -2.00 10.06 18.60
C ASP A 185 -2.58 9.19 19.72
N ALA A 186 -2.93 7.91 19.46
CA ALA A 186 -3.38 6.98 20.49
C ALA A 186 -2.28 6.65 21.50
N GLN A 187 -1.03 6.48 21.07
CA GLN A 187 0.10 6.28 21.98
C GLN A 187 0.38 7.54 22.80
N VAL A 188 0.36 8.72 22.17
CA VAL A 188 0.53 10.00 22.87
C VAL A 188 -0.57 10.19 23.91
N LEU A 189 -1.82 9.88 23.56
CA LEU A 189 -2.97 10.03 24.44
C LEU A 189 -2.84 9.20 25.71
N GLN A 190 -2.37 7.95 25.63
CA GLN A 190 -2.13 7.10 26.80
C GLN A 190 -1.12 7.73 27.77
N VAL A 191 -0.04 8.30 27.23
CA VAL A 191 0.97 8.99 28.06
C VAL A 191 0.36 10.22 28.73
N ARG A 192 -0.35 11.06 27.97
CA ARG A 192 -0.98 12.27 28.52
C ARG A 192 -2.05 11.96 29.57
N GLN A 193 -2.80 10.87 29.41
CA GLN A 193 -3.79 10.44 30.40
C GLN A 193 -3.12 9.99 31.71
N ALA A 194 -2.01 9.25 31.63
CA ALA A 194 -1.26 8.85 32.81
C ALA A 194 -0.57 10.06 33.51
N GLU A 195 -0.01 10.99 32.74
CA GLU A 195 0.52 12.25 33.26
C GLU A 195 -0.56 13.11 33.93
N LEU A 196 -1.76 13.15 33.35
CA LEU A 196 -2.90 13.88 33.91
C LEU A 196 -3.35 13.30 35.25
N GLU A 197 -3.36 11.97 35.39
CA GLU A 197 -3.67 11.30 36.65
C GLU A 197 -2.64 11.64 37.73
N ALA A 198 -1.35 11.56 37.39
CA ALA A 198 -0.26 11.96 38.30
C ALA A 198 -0.37 13.45 38.71
N ALA A 199 -0.69 14.35 37.77
CA ALA A 199 -0.88 15.77 38.05
C ALA A 199 -2.10 16.04 38.95
N LYS A 200 -3.21 15.34 38.73
CA LYS A 200 -4.41 15.42 39.59
C LYS A 200 -4.11 14.95 41.01
N LEU A 201 -3.36 13.86 41.16
CA LEU A 201 -2.91 13.38 42.47
C LEU A 201 -1.93 14.34 43.14
N ASN A 202 -1.03 14.98 42.38
CA ASN A 202 -0.15 16.02 42.91
C ASN A 202 -0.93 17.23 43.44
N LEU A 203 -1.95 17.68 42.70
CA LEU A 203 -2.85 18.72 43.16
C LEU A 203 -3.62 18.30 44.44
N ALA A 204 -4.07 17.05 44.51
CA ALA A 204 -4.73 16.52 45.70
C ALA A 204 -3.79 16.50 46.92
N VAL A 205 -2.54 16.06 46.75
CA VAL A 205 -1.50 16.12 47.80
C VAL A 205 -1.29 17.54 48.31
N GLN A 206 -1.31 18.55 47.43
CA GLN A 206 -1.14 19.96 47.81
C GLN A 206 -2.37 20.56 48.51
N LYS A 207 -3.55 19.96 48.33
CA LYS A 207 -4.80 20.36 48.99
C LYS A 207 -5.05 19.62 50.31
N ALA A 208 -4.45 18.45 50.50
CA ALA A 208 -4.64 17.62 51.69
C ALA A 208 -4.06 18.30 52.96
N THR A 209 -4.86 18.35 54.02
CA THR A 209 -4.48 18.92 55.32
C THR A 209 -4.22 17.86 56.39
N ALA A 210 -4.77 16.65 56.23
CA ALA A 210 -4.54 15.52 57.12
C ALA A 210 -3.29 14.73 56.72
N GLU A 211 -2.43 14.40 57.69
CA GLU A 211 -1.14 13.75 57.45
C GLU A 211 -1.28 12.32 56.90
N ASP A 212 -2.23 11.53 57.44
CA ASP A 212 -2.52 10.17 56.96
C ASP A 212 -3.05 10.17 55.51
N GLU A 213 -3.92 11.12 55.18
CA GLU A 213 -4.44 11.30 53.82
C GLU A 213 -3.32 11.69 52.85
N LYS A 214 -2.43 12.61 53.28
CA LYS A 214 -1.27 13.02 52.49
C LYS A 214 -0.34 11.85 52.20
N ASN A 215 -0.06 11.00 53.19
CA ASN A 215 0.77 9.82 53.01
C ASN A 215 0.16 8.82 52.01
N SER A 216 -1.15 8.60 52.09
CA SER A 216 -1.88 7.77 51.11
C SER A 216 -1.83 8.34 49.69
N LEU A 217 -2.09 9.65 49.54
CA LEU A 217 -2.05 10.33 48.24
C LEU A 217 -0.65 10.37 47.64
N LEU A 218 0.41 10.49 48.47
CA LEU A 218 1.79 10.41 48.01
C LEU A 218 2.12 9.02 47.46
N ALA A 219 1.64 7.95 48.08
CA ALA A 219 1.79 6.59 47.57
C ALA A 219 1.05 6.40 46.23
N GLN A 220 -0.17 6.91 46.11
CA GLN A 220 -0.94 6.89 44.85
C GLN A 220 -0.25 7.70 43.75
N LYS A 221 0.26 8.89 44.08
CA LYS A 221 1.02 9.73 43.15
C LYS A 221 2.25 8.99 42.62
N ALA A 222 3.03 8.35 43.48
CA ALA A 222 4.21 7.59 43.07
C ALA A 222 3.85 6.45 42.11
N ALA A 223 2.73 5.75 42.36
CA ALA A 223 2.22 4.73 41.45
C ALA A 223 1.78 5.31 40.10
N ALA A 224 1.09 6.45 40.08
CA ALA A 224 0.67 7.12 38.85
C ALA A 224 1.86 7.66 38.04
N GLU A 225 2.89 8.22 38.69
CA GLU A 225 4.12 8.66 38.04
C GLU A 225 4.91 7.50 37.44
N GLU A 226 4.91 6.34 38.10
CA GLU A 226 5.48 5.11 37.55
C GLU A 226 4.67 4.62 36.34
N ALA A 227 3.34 4.64 36.41
CA ALA A 227 2.47 4.29 35.28
C ALA A 227 2.71 5.23 34.08
N ALA A 228 2.89 6.53 34.31
CA ALA A 228 3.24 7.51 33.28
C ALA A 228 4.61 7.23 32.65
N ARG A 229 5.62 6.89 33.47
CA ARG A 229 6.95 6.48 32.97
C ARG A 229 6.88 5.21 32.12
N GLN A 230 6.09 4.22 32.52
CA GLN A 230 5.88 3.00 31.74
C GLN A 230 5.12 3.28 30.43
N ALA A 231 4.14 4.18 30.44
CA ALA A 231 3.44 4.59 29.22
C ALA A 231 4.41 5.29 28.26
N ALA A 232 5.26 6.19 28.75
CA ALA A 232 6.27 6.86 27.94
C ALA A 232 7.31 5.88 27.37
N ALA A 233 7.72 4.87 28.15
CA ALA A 233 8.62 3.81 27.68
C ALA A 233 7.97 2.99 26.54
N ARG A 234 6.71 2.59 26.68
CA ARG A 234 5.96 1.89 25.61
C ARG A 234 5.84 2.75 24.34
N GLN A 235 5.57 4.05 24.49
CA GLN A 235 5.54 4.97 23.36
C GLN A 235 6.90 5.06 22.65
N ALA A 236 8.00 5.12 23.41
CA ALA A 236 9.36 5.16 22.86
C ALA A 236 9.71 3.85 22.13
N GLU A 237 9.35 2.70 22.68
CA GLU A 237 9.50 1.39 22.03
C GLU A 237 8.71 1.30 20.73
N TYR A 238 7.46 1.79 20.72
CA TYR A 238 6.64 1.89 19.51
C TYR A 238 7.31 2.75 18.44
N GLN A 239 7.82 3.94 18.80
CA GLN A 239 8.54 4.82 17.87
C GLN A 239 9.83 4.20 17.34
N ALA A 240 10.56 3.47 18.19
CA ALA A 240 11.77 2.76 17.79
C ALA A 240 11.46 1.63 16.79
N GLN A 241 10.37 0.88 16.98
CA GLN A 241 9.91 -0.13 16.04
C GLN A 241 9.54 0.48 14.68
N GLN A 242 8.78 1.58 14.68
CA GLN A 242 8.43 2.33 13.47
C GLN A 242 9.67 2.83 12.71
N ALA A 243 10.65 3.38 13.42
CA ALA A 243 11.90 3.84 12.82
C ALA A 243 12.73 2.68 12.24
N ALA A 244 12.76 1.52 12.92
CA ALA A 244 13.45 0.34 12.43
C ALA A 244 12.81 -0.23 11.15
N LEU A 245 11.48 -0.27 11.08
CA LEU A 245 10.73 -0.66 9.88
C LEU A 245 11.01 0.28 8.70
N ALA A 246 11.02 1.60 8.96
CA ALA A 246 11.36 2.59 7.94
C ALA A 246 12.81 2.43 7.43
N GLN A 247 13.76 2.12 8.32
CA GLN A 247 15.16 1.88 7.92
C GLN A 247 15.32 0.60 7.10
N GLN A 248 14.62 -0.48 7.43
CA GLN A 248 14.61 -1.71 6.62
C GLN A 248 14.07 -1.46 5.22
N GLN A 249 13.03 -0.64 5.10
CA GLN A 249 12.45 -0.27 3.80
C GLN A 249 13.41 0.59 2.96
N VAL A 250 14.28 1.41 3.54
CA VAL A 250 15.27 2.20 2.80
C VAL A 250 16.53 1.38 2.47
N ALA A 251 16.92 0.44 3.35
CA ALA A 251 18.07 -0.43 3.13
C ALA A 251 17.84 -1.44 1.99
N SER A 252 16.62 -1.93 1.81
CA SER A 252 16.26 -2.84 0.71
C SER A 252 16.26 -2.18 -0.68
N VAL A 253 16.15 -0.84 -0.76
CA VAL A 253 16.28 -0.07 -2.02
C VAL A 253 17.69 0.52 -2.23
N SER A 254 18.58 0.43 -1.24
CA SER A 254 19.92 1.06 -1.26
C SER A 254 21.08 0.07 -1.38
N ALA A 255 20.82 -1.22 -1.63
CA ALA A 255 21.91 -2.17 -1.88
C ALA A 255 22.70 -1.73 -3.12
N PRO A 256 23.99 -1.36 -3.00
CA PRO A 256 24.78 -0.97 -4.14
C PRO A 256 25.03 -2.20 -5.00
N VAL A 257 24.68 -2.11 -6.29
CA VAL A 257 25.29 -2.93 -7.33
C VAL A 257 26.77 -2.58 -7.31
N VAL A 258 27.58 -3.38 -6.62
CA VAL A 258 29.03 -3.25 -6.65
C VAL A 258 29.49 -3.62 -8.06
N SER A 259 29.67 -2.58 -8.88
CA SER A 259 30.42 -2.63 -10.12
C SER A 259 31.90 -2.84 -9.78
N THR A 260 32.39 -4.07 -9.90
CA THR A 260 33.83 -4.34 -9.93
C THR A 260 34.37 -4.06 -11.33
N PRO A 261 35.44 -3.24 -11.49
CA PRO A 261 36.07 -3.03 -12.78
C PRO A 261 36.88 -4.28 -13.18
N VAL A 262 36.88 -4.55 -14.48
CA VAL A 262 37.56 -5.68 -15.11
C VAL A 262 39.02 -5.31 -15.34
N GLU A 263 39.96 -6.01 -14.71
CA GLU A 263 41.32 -6.14 -15.26
C GLU A 263 41.92 -7.53 -14.99
N THR A 264 42.02 -8.26 -16.10
CA THR A 264 42.87 -9.38 -16.53
C THR A 264 43.89 -9.99 -15.54
N THR A 265 43.82 -11.34 -15.51
CA THR A 265 44.80 -12.41 -15.16
C THR A 265 46.30 -12.06 -15.20
N VAL A 266 47.22 -12.72 -14.46
CA VAL A 266 47.64 -14.14 -14.61
C VAL A 266 48.38 -14.70 -13.36
N THR A 267 48.15 -16.00 -13.03
CA THR A 267 49.06 -17.06 -12.47
C THR A 267 49.92 -16.76 -11.20
N GLU A 268 50.19 -17.65 -10.23
CA GLU A 268 50.37 -19.10 -10.20
C GLU A 268 50.58 -19.59 -8.72
N THR A 269 50.15 -20.84 -8.44
CA THR A 269 50.77 -21.88 -7.56
C THR A 269 50.87 -21.87 -6.00
N VAL A 270 50.46 -23.04 -5.46
CA VAL A 270 50.84 -23.87 -4.26
C VAL A 270 50.78 -23.35 -2.81
N ALA A 271 49.96 -24.02 -1.96
CA ALA A 271 50.35 -24.84 -0.78
C ALA A 271 49.34 -24.82 0.39
N ALA A 272 48.93 -26.01 0.85
CA ALA A 272 48.27 -26.31 2.13
C ALA A 272 49.33 -26.69 3.20
N PRO A 273 49.02 -27.10 4.47
CA PRO A 273 47.77 -27.14 5.28
C PRO A 273 47.95 -26.39 6.65
N THR A 274 47.05 -26.28 7.64
CA THR A 274 46.52 -27.32 8.56
C THR A 274 45.63 -26.66 9.65
N GLN A 275 44.46 -27.28 9.97
CA GLN A 275 43.91 -27.63 11.32
C GLN A 275 43.71 -26.52 12.41
N THR A 276 42.61 -26.37 13.20
CA THR A 276 41.63 -27.31 13.81
C THR A 276 40.48 -26.56 14.57
N VAL A 277 39.20 -26.99 14.36
CA VAL A 277 38.07 -27.33 15.30
C VAL A 277 37.63 -26.28 16.38
N SER A 278 36.35 -25.96 16.70
CA SER A 278 35.04 -26.64 16.63
C SER A 278 33.82 -25.68 16.76
N GLN A 279 32.68 -26.10 16.19
CA GLN A 279 31.23 -25.91 16.54
C GLN A 279 30.67 -24.49 16.84
N SER A 280 29.58 -24.02 16.23
CA SER A 280 28.24 -24.65 16.09
C SER A 280 27.42 -24.15 14.85
N THR A 281 26.36 -24.91 14.51
CA THR A 281 25.33 -24.87 13.42
C THR A 281 24.66 -23.52 13.06
N PRO A 282 23.77 -23.39 12.02
CA PRO A 282 23.50 -24.21 10.80
C PRO A 282 23.31 -23.35 9.50
N THR A 283 23.62 -23.82 8.28
CA THR A 283 22.81 -23.52 7.07
C THR A 283 23.14 -24.40 5.85
N VAL A 284 22.04 -24.73 5.15
CA VAL A 284 21.79 -25.30 3.82
C VAL A 284 22.95 -25.28 2.81
N SER A 285 23.21 -26.47 2.27
CA SER A 285 24.11 -26.75 1.15
C SER A 285 23.44 -26.55 -0.20
N THR A 286 24.13 -25.85 -1.08
CA THR A 286 24.00 -25.97 -2.54
C THR A 286 24.63 -27.28 -3.04
N PRO A 287 24.17 -27.79 -4.18
CA PRO A 287 25.11 -28.26 -5.21
C PRO A 287 24.74 -27.69 -6.60
N THR A 288 25.67 -27.07 -7.31
CA THR A 288 26.60 -27.63 -8.32
C THR A 288 26.03 -27.65 -9.75
N THR A 289 26.81 -27.03 -10.64
CA THR A 289 26.61 -26.80 -12.08
C THR A 289 26.92 -28.04 -12.94
N SER A 290 26.25 -28.20 -14.09
CA SER A 290 26.71 -28.93 -15.29
C SER A 290 25.87 -28.44 -16.50
N THR A 291 26.31 -27.43 -17.25
CA THR A 291 27.03 -27.48 -18.55
C THR A 291 26.29 -28.24 -19.67
N SER A 292 25.80 -27.52 -20.66
CA SER A 292 26.04 -27.86 -22.07
C SER A 292 26.04 -26.62 -22.96
N SER A 293 27.07 -26.57 -23.79
CA SER A 293 27.45 -25.49 -24.69
C SER A 293 26.59 -25.50 -25.97
N GLY A 294 26.30 -24.31 -26.50
CA GLY A 294 25.69 -24.14 -27.81
C GLY A 294 25.96 -22.75 -28.35
N SER A 295 26.95 -22.67 -29.23
CA SER A 295 27.53 -21.45 -29.80
C SER A 295 26.65 -20.86 -30.92
N GLY A 296 26.58 -19.53 -30.99
CA GLY A 296 26.58 -18.77 -32.26
C GLY A 296 25.25 -18.51 -32.99
N SER A 297 24.91 -17.22 -33.02
CA SER A 297 24.54 -16.42 -34.22
C SER A 297 23.11 -15.85 -34.31
N SER A 298 23.09 -14.51 -34.26
CA SER A 298 22.27 -13.55 -35.03
C SER A 298 20.73 -13.66 -35.04
N ALA A 299 20.11 -12.69 -34.34
CA ALA A 299 18.95 -11.89 -34.74
C ALA A 299 17.73 -12.60 -35.38
N ALA A 300 16.76 -13.01 -34.55
CA ALA A 300 15.31 -12.93 -34.82
C ALA A 300 14.49 -13.39 -33.58
N ALA A 301 13.53 -12.57 -33.16
CA ALA A 301 12.37 -12.87 -32.29
C ALA A 301 12.59 -13.72 -31.01
N ASN A 302 12.63 -13.05 -29.85
CA ASN A 302 12.70 -13.65 -28.52
C ASN A 302 11.56 -14.66 -28.25
N ASN A 303 11.88 -15.96 -28.19
CA ASN A 303 11.06 -16.98 -27.50
C ASN A 303 11.98 -17.99 -26.81
N ALA A 304 12.50 -17.63 -25.62
CA ALA A 304 13.23 -18.57 -24.77
C ALA A 304 12.25 -19.63 -24.26
N ARG A 305 12.45 -20.90 -24.64
CA ARG A 305 11.64 -22.03 -24.16
C ARG A 305 12.36 -22.75 -23.01
N TYR A 306 11.76 -22.77 -21.83
CA TYR A 306 12.28 -23.49 -20.66
C TYR A 306 11.93 -24.99 -20.71
N ASP A 307 12.67 -25.82 -19.99
CA ASP A 307 12.40 -27.26 -19.89
C ASP A 307 11.01 -27.51 -19.26
N ALA A 308 10.13 -28.12 -20.06
CA ALA A 308 8.75 -28.45 -19.70
C ALA A 308 8.48 -29.95 -19.85
N SER A 309 9.53 -30.78 -19.81
CA SER A 309 9.46 -32.25 -19.99
C SER A 309 8.53 -32.97 -19.00
N SER A 310 8.24 -32.36 -17.86
CA SER A 310 7.30 -32.89 -16.86
C SER A 310 5.82 -32.71 -17.22
N TYR A 311 5.51 -31.92 -18.25
CA TYR A 311 4.17 -31.72 -18.78
C TYR A 311 4.07 -32.25 -20.22
N PRO A 312 2.99 -32.96 -20.59
CA PRO A 312 2.87 -33.53 -21.93
C PRO A 312 2.89 -32.44 -23.02
N VAL A 313 3.72 -32.66 -24.05
CA VAL A 313 3.92 -31.68 -25.12
C VAL A 313 2.59 -31.32 -25.80
N GLY A 314 2.39 -30.01 -25.94
CA GLY A 314 1.21 -29.43 -26.57
C GLY A 314 0.02 -29.20 -25.64
N GLU A 315 0.12 -29.56 -24.36
CA GLU A 315 -0.89 -29.21 -23.35
C GLU A 315 -0.78 -27.75 -22.88
N CYS A 316 -1.83 -27.21 -22.26
CA CYS A 316 -1.84 -25.84 -21.73
C CYS A 316 -0.77 -25.64 -20.64
N THR A 317 -0.61 -26.64 -19.78
CA THR A 317 0.42 -26.70 -18.72
C THR A 317 1.84 -26.69 -19.28
N TRP A 318 2.09 -27.52 -20.31
CA TRP A 318 3.34 -27.51 -21.06
C TRP A 318 3.61 -26.15 -21.70
N GLY A 319 2.58 -25.52 -22.26
CA GLY A 319 2.68 -24.19 -22.87
C GLY A 319 3.14 -23.12 -21.87
N VAL A 320 2.54 -23.08 -20.68
CA VAL A 320 2.92 -22.12 -19.64
C VAL A 320 4.31 -22.40 -19.05
N LYS A 321 4.62 -23.66 -18.72
CA LYS A 321 5.95 -24.03 -18.20
C LYS A 321 7.07 -23.75 -19.22
N SER A 322 6.78 -23.93 -20.51
CA SER A 322 7.73 -23.59 -21.58
C SER A 322 8.03 -22.09 -21.66
N GLN A 323 7.18 -21.22 -21.11
CA GLN A 323 7.36 -19.75 -21.15
C GLN A 323 7.90 -19.16 -19.86
N LEU A 324 7.79 -19.87 -18.73
CA LEU A 324 8.12 -19.36 -17.40
C LEU A 324 9.01 -20.36 -16.65
N SER A 325 10.24 -19.94 -16.32
CA SER A 325 11.22 -20.78 -15.62
C SER A 325 10.78 -21.16 -14.20
N TRP A 326 10.06 -20.25 -13.53
CA TRP A 326 9.68 -20.34 -12.11
C TRP A 326 8.50 -21.28 -11.83
N VAL A 327 7.82 -21.78 -12.85
CA VAL A 327 6.71 -22.72 -12.66
C VAL A 327 7.24 -24.07 -12.20
N GLY A 328 6.66 -24.65 -11.15
CA GLY A 328 7.08 -25.96 -10.66
C GLY A 328 6.82 -27.09 -11.69
N PRO A 329 7.62 -28.17 -11.67
CA PRO A 329 7.48 -29.27 -12.64
C PRO A 329 6.23 -30.15 -12.41
N TYR A 330 5.62 -30.13 -11.23
CA TYR A 330 4.56 -31.09 -10.84
C TYR A 330 3.30 -30.44 -10.25
N TRP A 331 2.81 -29.35 -10.85
CA TRP A 331 1.59 -28.68 -10.38
C TRP A 331 0.29 -29.38 -10.78
N GLY A 332 0.39 -30.45 -11.57
CA GLY A 332 -0.74 -31.29 -11.99
C GLY A 332 -1.58 -30.66 -13.10
N ASP A 333 -2.89 -30.93 -13.07
CA ASP A 333 -3.86 -30.37 -14.00
C ASP A 333 -3.99 -28.85 -13.79
N ALA A 334 -4.34 -28.12 -14.85
CA ALA A 334 -4.48 -26.67 -14.83
C ALA A 334 -5.31 -26.13 -13.64
N LYS A 335 -6.44 -26.76 -13.32
CA LYS A 335 -7.29 -26.35 -12.18
C LYS A 335 -6.60 -26.45 -10.80
N GLN A 336 -5.57 -27.28 -10.68
CA GLN A 336 -4.83 -27.51 -9.42
C GLN A 336 -3.71 -26.48 -9.21
N TRP A 337 -3.33 -25.74 -10.26
CA TRP A 337 -2.15 -24.88 -10.24
C TRP A 337 -2.21 -23.79 -9.16
N LEU A 338 -3.39 -23.23 -8.88
CA LEU A 338 -3.55 -22.27 -7.77
C LEU A 338 -3.22 -22.87 -6.41
N ALA A 339 -3.61 -24.11 -6.15
CA ALA A 339 -3.34 -24.78 -4.88
C ALA A 339 -1.86 -25.17 -4.78
N SER A 340 -1.30 -25.74 -5.86
CA SER A 340 0.11 -26.12 -5.95
C SER A 340 1.04 -24.91 -5.79
N ALA A 341 0.74 -23.81 -6.48
CA ALA A 341 1.52 -22.57 -6.37
C ALA A 341 1.45 -21.95 -4.97
N ARG A 342 0.28 -21.96 -4.31
CA ARG A 342 0.17 -21.50 -2.91
C ARG A 342 0.97 -22.38 -1.95
N ALA A 343 0.96 -23.70 -2.15
CA ALA A 343 1.74 -24.63 -1.34
C ALA A 343 3.26 -24.39 -1.49
N GLU A 344 3.70 -23.93 -2.66
CA GLU A 344 5.08 -23.52 -2.93
C GLU A 344 5.38 -22.05 -2.55
N GLY A 345 4.43 -21.33 -1.95
CA GLY A 345 4.63 -19.98 -1.43
C GLY A 345 4.40 -18.84 -2.43
N PHE A 346 3.86 -19.11 -3.62
CA PHE A 346 3.54 -18.08 -4.59
C PHE A 346 2.30 -17.28 -4.18
N SER A 347 2.36 -15.97 -4.43
CA SER A 347 1.21 -15.09 -4.25
C SER A 347 0.16 -15.34 -5.34
N THR A 348 -1.11 -15.32 -4.96
CA THR A 348 -2.24 -15.48 -5.89
C THR A 348 -3.28 -14.40 -5.68
N GLY A 349 -4.06 -14.08 -6.70
CA GLY A 349 -5.18 -13.15 -6.56
C GLY A 349 -6.15 -13.19 -7.74
N SER A 350 -6.96 -12.14 -7.86
CA SER A 350 -8.00 -11.98 -8.89
C SER A 350 -7.69 -10.86 -9.88
N THR A 351 -6.52 -10.23 -9.78
CA THR A 351 -6.13 -9.11 -10.63
C THR A 351 -5.11 -9.58 -11.68
N PRO A 352 -5.37 -9.38 -12.99
CA PRO A 352 -4.39 -9.74 -14.00
C PRO A 352 -3.14 -8.85 -13.91
N GLN A 353 -1.97 -9.47 -14.06
CA GLN A 353 -0.69 -8.78 -14.18
C GLN A 353 0.11 -9.39 -15.33
N VAL A 354 0.86 -8.57 -16.08
CA VAL A 354 1.73 -9.08 -17.14
C VAL A 354 2.79 -10.01 -16.52
N GLY A 355 2.98 -11.18 -17.12
CA GLY A 355 3.85 -12.23 -16.60
C GLY A 355 3.22 -13.16 -15.55
N ALA A 356 2.01 -12.85 -15.06
CA ALA A 356 1.25 -13.75 -14.21
C ALA A 356 0.67 -14.93 -15.01
N ILE A 357 0.37 -16.02 -14.31
CA ILE A 357 -0.34 -17.16 -14.89
C ILE A 357 -1.83 -16.98 -14.60
N ALA A 358 -2.63 -16.86 -15.66
CA ALA A 358 -4.08 -16.95 -15.57
C ALA A 358 -4.47 -18.42 -15.43
N VAL A 359 -5.24 -18.74 -14.39
CA VAL A 359 -5.72 -20.08 -14.05
C VAL A 359 -7.23 -20.08 -14.05
N TRP A 360 -7.81 -20.83 -14.98
CA TRP A 360 -9.25 -21.09 -15.05
C TRP A 360 -9.56 -22.46 -14.45
N THR A 361 -10.50 -22.50 -13.51
CA THR A 361 -10.79 -23.71 -12.72
C THR A 361 -12.04 -24.47 -13.17
N GLY A 362 -12.75 -23.99 -14.19
CA GLY A 362 -13.93 -24.65 -14.74
C GLY A 362 -13.60 -25.85 -15.63
N GLY A 363 -14.55 -26.78 -15.75
CA GLY A 363 -14.39 -28.03 -16.50
C GLY A 363 -13.61 -29.11 -15.75
N TYR A 364 -13.40 -30.26 -16.41
CA TYR A 364 -12.76 -31.42 -15.75
C TYR A 364 -11.27 -31.19 -15.47
N TYR A 365 -10.55 -30.50 -16.35
CA TYR A 365 -9.09 -30.28 -16.24
C TYR A 365 -8.68 -28.82 -15.92
N GLY A 366 -9.56 -27.84 -16.12
CA GLY A 366 -9.21 -26.41 -16.07
C GLY A 366 -8.40 -25.94 -17.28
N HIS A 367 -7.92 -24.69 -17.24
CA HIS A 367 -7.05 -24.12 -18.27
C HIS A 367 -6.04 -23.14 -17.69
N VAL A 368 -4.85 -23.03 -18.29
CA VAL A 368 -3.81 -22.06 -17.88
C VAL A 368 -3.19 -21.34 -19.06
N ALA A 369 -2.84 -20.07 -18.85
CA ALA A 369 -2.18 -19.23 -19.84
C ALA A 369 -1.24 -18.20 -19.18
N VAL A 370 -0.27 -17.67 -19.92
CA VAL A 370 0.58 -16.56 -19.45
C VAL A 370 -0.01 -15.24 -19.92
N VAL A 371 -0.22 -14.30 -19.01
CA VAL A 371 -0.70 -12.96 -19.33
C VAL A 371 0.41 -12.16 -20.01
N THR A 372 0.18 -11.74 -21.26
CA THR A 372 1.16 -10.98 -22.06
C THR A 372 0.85 -9.49 -22.13
N ALA A 373 -0.41 -9.10 -21.94
CA ALA A 373 -0.83 -7.71 -21.84
C ALA A 373 -2.08 -7.58 -20.97
N VAL A 374 -2.19 -6.48 -20.23
CA VAL A 374 -3.36 -6.17 -19.40
C VAL A 374 -3.85 -4.79 -19.77
N GLN A 375 -5.11 -4.70 -20.18
CA GLN A 375 -5.80 -3.43 -20.39
C GLN A 375 -6.78 -3.17 -19.23
N SER A 376 -7.43 -4.21 -18.71
CA SER A 376 -8.28 -4.16 -17.51
C SER A 376 -8.42 -5.56 -16.89
N SER A 377 -9.11 -5.67 -15.75
CA SER A 377 -9.49 -6.95 -15.13
C SER A 377 -10.32 -7.85 -16.06
N THR A 378 -11.01 -7.25 -17.03
CA THR A 378 -11.89 -7.89 -18.01
C THR A 378 -11.37 -7.78 -19.45
N SER A 379 -10.10 -7.42 -19.64
CA SER A 379 -9.49 -7.27 -20.96
C SER A 379 -7.99 -7.54 -20.89
N ILE A 380 -7.61 -8.76 -21.25
CA ILE A 380 -6.21 -9.20 -21.24
C ILE A 380 -5.83 -9.84 -22.58
N GLN A 381 -4.54 -9.87 -22.88
CA GLN A 381 -3.98 -10.80 -23.85
C GLN A 381 -3.19 -11.88 -23.13
N VAL A 382 -3.21 -13.07 -23.70
CA VAL A 382 -2.45 -14.20 -23.19
C VAL A 382 -1.70 -14.90 -24.31
N VAL A 383 -0.61 -15.57 -23.94
CA VAL A 383 -0.01 -16.64 -24.73
C VAL A 383 -0.33 -17.97 -24.04
N GLU A 384 -0.78 -18.94 -24.82
CA GLU A 384 -1.26 -20.23 -24.30
C GLU A 384 -1.04 -21.37 -25.29
N SER A 385 -1.27 -22.60 -24.84
CA SER A 385 -1.24 -23.81 -25.66
C SER A 385 -2.52 -24.62 -25.42
N ASN A 386 -2.87 -25.48 -26.37
CA ASN A 386 -4.07 -26.32 -26.37
C ASN A 386 -5.40 -25.56 -26.28
N TYR A 387 -5.49 -24.34 -26.82
CA TYR A 387 -6.75 -23.60 -26.86
C TYR A 387 -7.57 -23.97 -28.10
N LYS A 388 -8.75 -24.59 -27.90
CA LYS A 388 -9.62 -25.13 -28.95
C LYS A 388 -8.90 -26.09 -29.92
N GLY A 389 -8.06 -26.99 -29.38
CA GLY A 389 -7.31 -27.98 -30.14
C GLY A 389 -6.02 -27.47 -30.80
N ARG A 390 -5.69 -26.17 -30.64
CA ARG A 390 -4.42 -25.60 -31.13
C ARG A 390 -3.30 -25.86 -30.12
N ARG A 391 -2.58 -26.97 -30.30
CA ARG A 391 -1.54 -27.49 -29.40
C ARG A 391 -0.18 -26.78 -29.48
N TYR A 392 -0.03 -25.73 -30.28
CA TYR A 392 1.18 -24.91 -30.33
C TYR A 392 1.06 -23.70 -29.40
N ILE A 393 2.19 -23.16 -28.92
CA ILE A 393 2.22 -21.96 -28.09
C ILE A 393 1.95 -20.72 -28.96
N GLY A 394 0.96 -19.91 -28.60
CA GLY A 394 0.65 -18.69 -29.32
C GLY A 394 -0.47 -17.87 -28.66
N ASN A 395 -0.73 -16.68 -29.21
CA ASN A 395 -1.93 -15.92 -28.87
C ASN A 395 -3.08 -16.43 -29.74
N HIS A 396 -3.94 -17.27 -29.17
CA HIS A 396 -5.01 -17.96 -29.90
C HIS A 396 -6.37 -17.26 -29.84
N ARG A 397 -6.51 -16.27 -28.96
CA ARG A 397 -7.76 -15.55 -28.70
C ARG A 397 -7.91 -14.28 -29.56
N GLY A 398 -6.92 -14.00 -30.43
CA GLY A 398 -7.04 -13.03 -31.51
C GLY A 398 -6.98 -11.56 -31.06
N GLY A 399 -6.49 -11.29 -29.85
CA GLY A 399 -6.40 -9.95 -29.27
C GLY A 399 -6.76 -9.94 -27.79
N TYR A 400 -7.30 -8.81 -27.33
CA TYR A 400 -7.80 -8.67 -25.97
C TYR A 400 -9.12 -9.43 -25.82
N PHE A 401 -9.26 -10.17 -24.71
CA PHE A 401 -10.49 -10.88 -24.37
C PHE A 401 -10.80 -10.73 -22.88
N ASN A 402 -12.07 -10.99 -22.53
CA ASN A 402 -12.49 -11.00 -21.13
C ASN A 402 -12.21 -12.36 -20.48
N PRO A 403 -11.30 -12.44 -19.50
CA PRO A 403 -10.96 -13.70 -18.85
C PRO A 403 -12.04 -14.20 -17.88
N THR A 404 -12.99 -13.35 -17.45
CA THR A 404 -14.03 -13.75 -16.47
C THR A 404 -15.27 -14.37 -17.10
N THR A 405 -15.49 -14.19 -18.41
CA THR A 405 -16.68 -14.66 -19.14
C THR A 405 -16.36 -15.77 -20.14
N THR A 406 -15.37 -16.60 -19.83
CA THR A 406 -14.92 -17.69 -20.71
C THR A 406 -15.61 -19.01 -20.36
N SER A 407 -15.68 -19.94 -21.31
CA SER A 407 -16.19 -21.30 -21.10
C SER A 407 -15.41 -22.10 -20.05
N GLU A 408 -14.19 -21.66 -19.76
CA GLU A 408 -13.24 -22.26 -18.83
C GLU A 408 -13.52 -21.88 -17.37
N GLY A 409 -14.52 -21.04 -17.09
CA GLY A 409 -15.01 -20.76 -15.75
C GLY A 409 -14.31 -19.60 -15.04
N ALA A 410 -14.29 -19.63 -13.71
CA ALA A 410 -13.70 -18.57 -12.89
C ALA A 410 -12.18 -18.51 -13.08
N VAL A 411 -11.64 -17.29 -13.17
CA VAL A 411 -10.21 -17.04 -13.36
C VAL A 411 -9.58 -16.47 -12.10
N TYR A 412 -8.37 -16.93 -11.81
CA TYR A 412 -7.47 -16.39 -10.79
C TYR A 412 -6.05 -16.31 -11.36
N TYR A 413 -5.17 -15.60 -10.67
CA TYR A 413 -3.81 -15.34 -11.12
C TYR A 413 -2.79 -15.83 -10.11
N ILE A 414 -1.71 -16.44 -10.61
CA ILE A 414 -0.48 -16.73 -9.85
C ILE A 414 0.57 -15.72 -10.28
N TYR A 415 1.11 -14.98 -9.33
CA TYR A 415 2.06 -13.91 -9.59
C TYR A 415 3.50 -14.43 -9.63
N PRO A 416 4.37 -13.83 -10.47
CA PRO A 416 5.78 -14.19 -10.50
C PRO A 416 6.43 -13.93 -9.11
N PRO A 417 7.44 -14.73 -8.73
CA PRO A 417 8.21 -14.47 -7.53
C PRO A 417 9.05 -13.21 -7.77
N TYR A 418 8.95 -12.23 -6.87
CA TYR A 418 9.69 -10.97 -6.94
C TYR A 418 11.19 -11.16 -6.81
#